data_AF-A0A7C1LV20-F1
#
_entry.id   AF-A0A7C1LV20-F1
#
_cell.length_a   1.000
_cell.length_b   1.000
_cell.length_c   1.000
_cell.angle_alpha   90.00
_cell.angle_beta   90.00
_cell.angle_gamma   90.00
#
_symmetry.space_group_name_H-M   'P 1'
#
loop_
_entity.id
_entity.type
_entity.pdbx_description
1 polymer ?
#
loop_
_entity_poly.entity_id
_entity_poly.type
_entity_poly.pdbx_seq_one_letter_code
_entity_poly.pdbx_strand_id
1 'polypeptide(L)' 'MAKYCEKCRRCLNFCPVKAILEIPIVNDNGTITRIDSDKCFEYFYKTTGCSVCIETCPFHRIGYKVLYYRRI' A
#
# COMPACT_ATOMS: atom_id res chain seq x y z
N MET A 1 12.20 -5.44 -0.79
CA MET A 1 10.74 -5.40 -0.52
C MET A 1 10.36 -4.60 0.75
N ALA A 2 10.26 -5.18 1.97
CA ALA A 2 9.76 -4.43 3.15
C ALA A 2 10.58 -3.15 3.48
N LYS A 3 11.91 -3.27 3.50
CA LYS A 3 12.83 -2.13 3.70
C LYS A 3 12.71 -1.01 2.66
N TYR A 4 12.27 -1.34 1.44
CA TYR A 4 12.00 -0.32 0.42
C TYR A 4 10.74 0.47 0.76
N CYS A 5 9.68 -0.21 1.20
CA CYS A 5 8.42 0.44 1.58
C CYS A 5 8.59 1.40 2.76
N GLU A 6 9.44 1.07 3.73
CA GLU A 6 9.81 1.94 4.86
C GLU A 6 10.34 3.30 4.40
N LYS A 7 11.11 3.34 3.31
CA LYS A 7 11.63 4.59 2.71
C LYS A 7 10.65 5.22 1.73
N CYS A 8 9.93 4.40 0.96
CA CYS A 8 9.08 4.86 -0.14
C CYS A 8 7.85 5.63 0.35
N ARG A 9 7.09 5.06 1.30
CA ARG A 9 5.90 5.65 1.96
C ARG A 9 4.83 6.25 1.03
N ARG A 10 4.87 6.02 -0.29
CA ARG A 10 3.94 6.64 -1.26
C ARG A 10 2.48 6.27 -1.00
N CYS A 11 2.16 4.98 -0.87
CA CYS A 11 0.79 4.55 -0.59
C CYS A 11 0.25 5.14 0.72
N LEU A 12 1.11 5.33 1.72
CA LEU A 12 0.77 5.95 3.00
C LEU A 12 0.47 7.46 2.82
N ASN A 13 1.30 8.16 2.06
CA ASN A 13 1.16 9.60 1.86
C ASN A 13 0.00 9.98 0.93
N PHE A 14 -0.28 9.16 -0.09
CA PHE A 14 -1.30 9.45 -1.11
C PHE A 14 -2.67 8.82 -0.81
N CYS A 15 -2.81 7.98 0.23
CA CYS A 15 -4.11 7.43 0.59
C CYS A 15 -5.07 8.55 1.02
N PRO A 16 -6.20 8.77 0.32
CA PRO A 16 -7.08 9.93 0.56
C PRO A 16 -7.72 9.92 1.94
N VAL A 17 -7.91 8.73 2.52
CA VAL A 17 -8.53 8.52 3.84
C VAL A 17 -7.58 7.99 4.90
N LYS A 18 -6.26 8.01 4.62
CA LYS A 18 -5.21 7.54 5.54
C LYS A 18 -5.47 6.14 6.10
N ALA A 19 -5.97 5.23 5.25
CA ALA A 19 -6.24 3.85 5.61
C ALA A 19 -4.99 2.97 5.67
N ILE A 20 -3.87 3.39 5.05
CA ILE A 20 -2.61 2.63 5.12
C ILE A 20 -1.91 2.89 6.46
N LEU A 21 -1.65 1.83 7.21
CA LEU A 21 -1.01 1.90 8.53
C LEU A 21 0.51 2.06 8.39
N GLU A 22 1.08 3.04 9.11
CA GLU A 22 2.53 3.21 9.21
C GLU A 22 3.18 2.00 9.90
N ILE A 23 2.63 1.65 11.05
CA ILE A 23 3.03 0.49 11.83
C ILE A 23 2.00 -0.62 11.56
N PRO A 24 2.42 -1.76 11.00
CA PRO A 24 1.51 -2.88 10.78
C PRO A 24 1.02 -3.46 12.10
N ILE A 25 -0.17 -4.04 12.07
CA ILE A 25 -0.69 -4.86 13.17
C ILE A 25 -0.35 -6.32 12.86
N VAL A 26 0.26 -7.00 13.81
CA VAL A 26 0.45 -8.46 13.77
C VAL A 26 -0.70 -9.07 14.56
N ASN A 27 -1.58 -9.80 13.87
CA ASN A 27 -2.75 -10.42 14.50
C ASN A 27 -2.34 -11.73 15.20
N ASP A 28 -3.17 -12.22 16.11
CA ASP A 28 -2.90 -13.44 16.91
C ASP A 28 -2.66 -14.69 16.05
N ASN A 29 -3.23 -14.73 14.85
CA ASN A 29 -3.04 -15.81 13.87
C ASN A 29 -1.77 -15.65 13.00
N GLY A 30 -0.91 -14.68 13.31
CA GLY A 30 0.33 -14.39 12.58
C GLY A 30 0.17 -13.59 11.29
N THR A 31 -1.05 -13.22 10.90
CA THR A 31 -1.28 -12.37 9.72
C THR A 31 -0.90 -10.91 10.01
N ILE A 32 -0.52 -10.18 8.95
CA ILE A 32 -0.11 -8.78 9.06
C ILE A 32 -1.15 -7.88 8.40
N THR A 33 -1.79 -7.03 9.19
CA THR A 33 -2.70 -5.99 8.70
C THR A 33 -1.94 -4.70 8.45
N ARG A 34 -2.04 -4.18 7.22
CA ARG A 34 -1.44 -2.91 6.77
C ARG A 34 -2.47 -1.86 6.35
N ILE A 35 -3.73 -2.24 6.25
CA ILE A 35 -4.82 -1.41 5.77
C ILE A 35 -5.95 -1.47 6.79
N ASP A 36 -6.38 -0.32 7.26
CA ASP A 36 -7.66 -0.13 7.94
C ASP A 36 -8.77 -0.33 6.90
N SER A 37 -9.36 -1.52 6.91
CA SER A 37 -10.37 -1.93 5.94
C SER A 37 -11.61 -1.05 6.01
N ASP A 38 -12.05 -0.64 7.20
CA ASP A 38 -13.27 0.13 7.37
C ASP A 38 -13.14 1.50 6.70
N LYS A 39 -12.03 2.22 6.96
CA LYS A 39 -11.73 3.48 6.27
C LYS A 39 -11.61 3.31 4.76
N CYS A 40 -10.92 2.25 4.32
CA CYS A 40 -10.68 1.99 2.90
C CYS A 40 -11.98 1.68 2.15
N PHE A 41 -12.80 0.77 2.68
CA PHE A 41 -14.03 0.31 2.05
C PHE A 41 -15.10 1.41 1.98
N GLU A 42 -15.23 2.23 3.04
CA GLU A 42 -16.19 3.33 3.02
C GLU A 42 -15.90 4.31 1.88
N TYR A 43 -14.63 4.71 1.71
CA TYR A 43 -14.23 5.59 0.62
C TYR A 43 -14.36 4.90 -0.74
N PHE A 44 -13.88 3.67 -0.85
CA PHE A 44 -13.94 2.88 -2.09
C PHE A 44 -15.36 2.76 -2.61
N TYR A 45 -16.35 2.50 -1.74
CA TYR A 45 -17.74 2.39 -2.13
C TYR A 45 -18.31 3.73 -2.61
N LYS A 46 -18.03 4.83 -1.88
CA LYS A 46 -18.49 6.18 -2.23
C LYS A 46 -17.94 6.68 -3.57
N THR A 47 -16.76 6.25 -3.96
CA THR A 47 -16.10 6.68 -5.20
C THR A 47 -16.17 5.66 -6.34
N THR A 48 -16.94 4.57 -6.18
CA THR A 48 -17.04 3.49 -7.18
C THR A 48 -15.65 2.91 -7.53
N GLY A 49 -14.78 2.79 -6.52
CA GLY A 49 -13.37 2.41 -6.65
C GLY A 49 -12.42 3.50 -6.19
N CYS A 50 -11.17 3.16 -5.83
CA CYS A 50 -10.15 4.13 -5.41
C CYS A 50 -8.79 3.86 -6.05
N SER A 51 -8.21 2.68 -5.78
CA SER A 51 -6.93 2.19 -6.35
C SER A 51 -5.70 3.11 -6.30
N VAL A 52 -5.77 4.28 -5.65
CA VAL A 52 -4.66 5.26 -5.54
C VAL A 52 -3.38 4.64 -5.00
N CYS A 53 -3.48 3.73 -4.02
CA CYS A 53 -2.32 3.03 -3.46
C CYS A 53 -1.60 2.15 -4.50
N ILE A 54 -2.32 1.57 -5.46
CA ILE A 54 -1.77 0.82 -6.58
C ILE A 54 -1.18 1.79 -7.61
N GLU A 55 -1.92 2.84 -7.98
CA GLU A 55 -1.52 3.81 -8.99
C GLU A 55 -0.20 4.53 -8.64
N THR A 56 -0.01 4.89 -7.37
CA THR A 56 1.20 5.56 -6.85
C THR A 56 2.35 4.59 -6.57
N CYS A 57 2.08 3.28 -6.52
CA CYS A 57 3.10 2.30 -6.20
C CYS A 57 4.15 2.25 -7.31
N PRO A 58 5.46 2.45 -7.00
CA PRO A 58 6.51 2.35 -8.01
C PRO A 58 6.44 1.01 -8.72
N PHE A 59 6.25 -0.09 -7.98
CA PHE A 59 6.17 -1.44 -8.52
C PHE A 59 5.02 -1.66 -9.51
N HIS A 60 3.97 -0.83 -9.48
CA HIS A 60 2.89 -0.91 -10.46
C HIS A 60 3.30 -0.34 -11.82
N ARG A 61 4.20 0.66 -11.85
CA ARG A 61 4.61 1.37 -13.07
C ARG A 61 5.88 0.82 -13.72
N ILE A 62 6.62 -0.06 -13.06
CA ILE A 62 7.88 -0.62 -13.58
C ILE A 62 7.74 -2.11 -13.87
N GLY A 63 8.13 -2.51 -15.08
CA GLY A 63 8.13 -3.90 -15.49
C GLY A 63 9.12 -4.76 -14.69
N TYR A 64 8.83 -6.06 -14.59
CA TYR A 64 9.57 -7.04 -13.79
C TYR A 64 11.11 -7.02 -14.01
N LYS A 65 11.56 -6.84 -15.26
CA LYS A 65 13.00 -6.74 -15.58
C LYS A 65 13.69 -5.59 -14.84
N VAL A 66 13.03 -4.44 -14.73
CA VAL A 66 13.61 -3.26 -14.06
C VAL A 66 13.72 -3.48 -12.56
N LEU A 67 12.75 -4.17 -11.96
CA LEU A 67 12.79 -4.57 -10.55
C LEU A 67 13.94 -5.54 -10.27
N TYR A 68 14.12 -6.53 -11.15
CA TYR A 68 15.18 -7.53 -11.04
C TYR A 68 16.59 -6.90 -11.06
N TYR A 69 16.88 -6.04 -12.04
CA TYR A 69 18.22 -5.44 -12.17
C TYR A 69 18.54 -4.39 -11.09
N ARG A 70 17.53 -3.70 -10.54
CA ARG A 70 17.74 -2.65 -9.53
C ARG A 70 17.87 -3.19 -8.10
N ARG A 71 17.78 -4.52 -7.88
CA ARG A 71 17.89 -5.21 -6.58
C ARG A 71 17.08 -4.53 -5.46
N ILE A 72 15.83 -4.17 -5.75
CA ILE A 72 14.89 -3.47 -4.82
C ILE A 72 14.09 -4.47 -3.94
#